data_AF-A0A842Q4P3-F1
#
_entry.id   AF-A0A842Q4P3-F1
#
_cell.length_a   1.000
_cell.length_b   1.000
_cell.length_c   1.000
_cell.angle_alpha   90.00
_cell.angle_beta   90.00
_cell.angle_gamma   90.00
#
_symmetry.space_group_name_H-M   'P 1'
#
loop_
_entity.id
_entity.type
_entity.pdbx_description
1 polymer ?
#
loop_
_entity_poly.entity_id
_entity_poly.type
_entity_poly.pdbx_seq_one_letter_code
_entity_poly.pdbx_strand_id
1 'polypeptide(L)' 'METYDKYNAILKELEKGGIVVKKIGDIQGYKGCIRVTVGTKVMNDKFIKSIEKVV' A
#
# COMPACT_ATOMS: atom_id res chain seq x y z
N MET A 1 -16.57 6.34 -2.00
CA MET A 1 -15.86 7.35 -1.22
C MET A 1 -14.89 6.65 -0.26
N GLU A 2 -15.39 5.77 0.62
CA GLU A 2 -14.57 5.02 1.60
C GLU A 2 -13.35 4.24 1.05
N THR A 3 -13.45 3.63 -0.13
CA THR A 3 -12.33 2.86 -0.71
C THR A 3 -11.10 3.73 -0.97
N TYR A 4 -11.31 4.98 -1.41
CA TYR A 4 -10.22 5.92 -1.66
C TYR A 4 -9.65 6.48 -0.36
N ASP A 5 -10.46 6.57 0.70
CA ASP A 5 -9.98 7.02 2.02
C ASP A 5 -9.02 5.99 2.64
N LYS A 6 -9.39 4.69 2.63
CA LYS A 6 -8.48 3.61 3.05
C LYS A 6 -7.23 3.51 2.16
N TYR A 7 -7.41 3.63 0.85
CA TYR A 7 -6.28 3.67 -0.10
C TYR A 7 -5.29 4.78 0.23
N ASN A 8 -5.77 6.00 0.45
CA ASN A 8 -4.92 7.14 0.80
C ASN A 8 -4.24 6.96 2.16
N ALA A 9 -4.93 6.39 3.15
CA ALA A 9 -4.36 6.08 4.46
C ALA A 9 -3.21 5.05 4.36
N ILE A 10 -3.41 3.99 3.57
CA ILE A 10 -2.39 2.98 3.28
C ILE A 10 -1.17 3.64 2.63
N LEU A 11 -1.37 4.44 1.58
CA LEU A 11 -0.26 5.11 0.90
C LEU A 11 0.52 6.03 1.83
N LYS A 12 -0.17 6.77 2.71
CA LYS A 12 0.45 7.67 3.68
C LYS A 12 1.29 6.90 4.72
N GLU A 13 0.81 5.77 5.22
CA GLU A 13 1.57 4.97 6.18
C GLU A 13 2.78 4.28 5.54
N LEU A 14 2.64 3.81 4.30
CA LEU A 14 3.77 3.27 3.52
C LEU A 14 4.84 4.33 3.28
N GLU A 15 4.44 5.56 2.91
CA GLU A 15 5.35 6.69 2.69
C GLU A 15 6.09 7.08 3.97
N LYS A 16 5.40 7.19 5.11
CA LYS A 16 6.05 7.39 6.43
C LYS A 16 7.06 6.29 6.76
N GLY A 17 6.76 5.05 6.38
CA GLY A 17 7.66 3.92 6.53
C GLY A 17 8.84 3.93 5.56
N GLY A 18 8.92 4.87 4.62
CA GLY A 18 9.93 4.88 3.56
C GLY A 18 9.77 3.71 2.57
N ILE A 19 8.54 3.22 2.38
CA ILE A 19 8.22 2.13 1.46
C ILE A 19 7.63 2.72 0.19
N VAL A 20 8.32 2.51 -0.93
CA VAL A 20 7.88 2.98 -2.24
C VAL A 20 7.09 1.89 -2.95
N VAL A 21 5.90 2.25 -3.42
CA VAL A 21 5.01 1.37 -4.19
C VAL A 21 4.56 2.06 -5.47
N LYS A 22 4.16 1.27 -6.47
CA LYS A 22 3.56 1.85 -7.68
C LYS A 22 2.05 1.98 -7.47
N LYS A 23 1.59 3.22 -7.37
CA LYS A 23 0.17 3.60 -7.38
C LYS A 23 -0.39 3.29 -8.78
N ILE A 24 -1.35 2.38 -8.89
CA ILE A 24 -2.01 2.11 -10.17
C ILE A 24 -3.37 2.82 -10.25
N GLY A 25 -4.09 2.93 -9.12
CA GLY A 25 -5.44 3.48 -9.12
C GLY A 25 -6.43 2.37 -9.43
N ASP A 26 -7.16 2.46 -10.54
CA ASP A 26 -8.22 1.50 -10.83
C ASP A 26 -7.82 0.55 -11.98
N ILE A 27 -7.98 -0.76 -11.79
CA ILE A 27 -7.69 -1.79 -12.80
C ILE A 27 -8.83 -2.79 -12.86
N GLN A 28 -9.38 -3.05 -14.06
CA GLN A 28 -10.39 -4.11 -14.29
C GLN A 28 -11.56 -4.09 -13.27
N GLY A 29 -12.01 -2.89 -12.87
CA GLY A 29 -13.10 -2.71 -11.91
C GLY A 29 -12.69 -2.76 -10.43
N TYR A 30 -11.44 -3.13 -10.12
CA TYR A 30 -10.87 -3.01 -8.78
C TYR A 30 -10.38 -1.58 -8.55
N LYS A 31 -10.84 -0.95 -7.46
CA LYS A 31 -10.45 0.42 -7.09
C LYS A 31 -9.32 0.43 -6.08
N GLY A 32 -8.43 1.42 -6.17
CA GLY A 32 -7.36 1.60 -5.19
C GLY A 32 -6.27 0.51 -5.24
N CYS A 33 -5.95 0.02 -6.43
CA CYS A 33 -4.89 -0.94 -6.68
C CYS A 33 -3.50 -0.34 -6.45
N ILE A 34 -2.66 -1.13 -5.78
CA ILE A 34 -1.24 -0.87 -5.52
C ILE A 34 -0.45 -2.06 -6.06
N ARG A 35 0.60 -1.78 -6.82
CA ARG A 35 1.57 -2.79 -7.22
C ARG A 35 2.83 -2.67 -6.35
N VAL A 36 3.21 -3.77 -5.73
CA VAL A 36 4.36 -3.88 -4.83
C VAL A 36 5.39 -4.83 -5.45
N THR A 37 6.66 -4.47 -5.36
CA THR A 37 7.76 -5.36 -5.76
C THR A 37 8.08 -6.29 -4.61
N VAL A 38 8.15 -7.60 -4.85
CA VAL A 38 8.62 -8.57 -3.85
C VAL A 38 10.13 -8.40 -3.67
N GLY A 39 10.53 -7.99 -2.47
CA GLY A 39 11.93 -7.73 -2.12
C GLY A 39 12.50 -8.80 -1.19
N THR A 40 13.50 -8.41 -0.40
CA THR A 40 14.04 -9.24 0.68
C THR A 40 12.99 -9.47 1.77
N LYS A 41 13.20 -10.51 2.60
CA LYS A 41 12.31 -10.78 3.75
C LYS A 41 12.09 -9.55 4.63
N VAL A 42 13.17 -8.82 4.96
CA VAL A 42 13.09 -7.62 5.80
C VAL A 42 12.22 -6.54 5.16
N MET A 43 12.32 -6.34 3.84
CA MET A 43 11.48 -5.38 3.11
C MET A 43 10.02 -5.80 3.11
N ASN A 44 9.74 -7.08 2.85
CA ASN A 44 8.38 -7.62 2.83
C ASN A 44 7.74 -7.56 4.22
N ASP A 45 8.48 -7.93 5.27
CA ASP A 45 8.03 -7.84 6.67
C ASP A 45 7.71 -6.38 7.05
N LYS A 46 8.53 -5.43 6.59
CA LYS A 46 8.28 -4.00 6.83
C LYS A 46 7.01 -3.52 6.12
N PHE A 47 6.79 -3.96 4.88
CA PHE A 47 5.56 -3.67 4.14
C PHE A 47 4.33 -4.19 4.87
N ILE A 48 4.30 -5.47 5.27
CA ILE A 48 3.16 -6.06 5.97
C ILE A 48 2.86 -5.30 7.28
N LYS A 49 3.89 -5.05 8.10
CA LYS A 49 3.74 -4.29 9.36
C LYS A 49 3.20 -2.88 9.15
N SER A 50 3.52 -2.23 8.04
CA SER A 50 2.97 -0.90 7.72
C SER A 50 1.48 -0.99 7.33
N ILE A 51 1.06 -2.03 6.61
CA ILE A 51 -0.35 -2.23 6.26
C ILE A 51 -1.21 -2.55 7.49
N GLU A 52 -0.73 -3.40 8.40
CA GLU A 52 -1.42 -3.79 9.64
C GLU A 52 -1.75 -2.61 10.59
N LYS A 53 -1.08 -1.47 10.45
CA LYS A 53 -1.38 -0.27 11.26
C LYS A 53 -2.62 0.49 10.77
N VAL A 54 -3.05 0.23 9.55
CA VAL A 54 -4.12 0.98 8.88
C VAL A 54 -5.39 0.15 8.72
N VAL A 55 -5.24 -1.17 8.59
CA VAL A 55 -6.33 -2.13 8.30
C VAL A 55 -6.89 -2.72 9.58
#